data_AF-K9TQS1-F1
#
_entry.id   AF-K9TQS1-F1
#
_cell.length_a   1.000
_cell.length_b   1.000
_cell.length_c   1.000
_cell.angle_alpha   90.00
_cell.angle_beta   90.00
_cell.angle_gamma   90.00
#
_symmetry.space_group_name_H-M   'P 1'
#
loop_
_entity.id
_entity.type
_entity.pdbx_description
1 polymer ?
#
loop_
_entity_poly.entity_id
_entity_poly.type
_entity_poly.pdbx_seq_one_letter_code
_entity_poly.pdbx_strand_id
1 'polypeptide(L)'
;MKSERILFSLVLMGLIGLIAPLGGLNAAEAPLSGLRVESATLMAKGDRQLNLDNVPRSVQSAVISDLSRRQNIPERQIRITEANRQTWPDSCLGLSGPNEFCSQVRTDGWRLVLEENNNRWVYRTDENGRTVRLESGQNATSTELPQSVSNAVLQAVSSRARMSINNFRIVKAVRQTWPDGCLGVPQAGSMCTQALVEGWEVTVISDRAAGQRWIYRTDNSGRTVILSESYDGRSSLPQSGPHAVLQEAANRPLTNSSQIPTHEMPDPLTRGIIFRAISSGGITGQTYETVLMNNGTLMQVLQGPGNANDSGRRVGRISPREVQEFRRLLGQQQFDRYNGLNVSQSRGSADYMTVTLSSRSSTIRYADISQQQLPSNLQPVIQSWNRIVSQIGR
;
A
#
# COMPACT_ATOMS: atom_id res chain seq x y z
N MET A 1 -32.80 56.90 11.23
CA MET A 1 -31.52 57.65 11.18
C MET A 1 -30.73 57.14 9.99
N LYS A 2 -30.57 58.01 8.97
CA LYS A 2 -29.66 58.03 7.78
C LYS A 2 -29.26 56.68 7.16
N SER A 3 -29.73 56.23 5.98
CA SER A 3 -29.82 56.82 4.61
C SER A 3 -28.47 57.35 4.09
N GLU A 4 -27.91 56.70 3.05
CA GLU A 4 -28.00 57.20 1.66
C GLU A 4 -27.38 56.24 0.62
N ARG A 5 -28.05 56.15 -0.53
CA ARG A 5 -27.60 55.59 -1.81
C ARG A 5 -27.00 56.73 -2.63
N ILE A 6 -25.95 56.51 -3.43
CA ILE A 6 -25.59 57.43 -4.53
C ILE A 6 -25.21 56.63 -5.79
N LEU A 7 -25.93 56.95 -6.87
CA LEU A 7 -25.73 56.63 -8.29
C LEU A 7 -25.10 57.86 -8.98
N PHE A 8 -24.76 57.73 -10.29
CA PHE A 8 -24.35 58.76 -11.29
C PHE A 8 -22.84 59.02 -11.42
N SER A 9 -22.23 59.27 -12.59
CA SER A 9 -22.65 59.36 -14.00
C SER A 9 -21.39 59.37 -14.89
N LEU A 10 -21.54 58.98 -16.16
CA LEU A 10 -20.63 59.27 -17.28
C LEU A 10 -20.43 60.78 -17.52
N VAL A 11 -19.33 61.17 -18.20
CA VAL A 11 -19.28 61.81 -19.54
C VAL A 11 -17.93 62.54 -19.81
N LEU A 12 -17.24 62.09 -20.88
CA LEU A 12 -16.65 62.81 -22.03
C LEU A 12 -15.87 64.15 -21.89
N MET A 13 -14.62 64.17 -22.40
CA MET A 13 -13.94 65.23 -23.20
C MET A 13 -12.63 64.59 -23.73
N GLY A 14 -12.20 64.62 -24.99
CA GLY A 14 -12.44 65.53 -26.10
C GLY A 14 -11.21 66.42 -26.33
N LEU A 15 -10.25 66.01 -27.18
CA LEU A 15 -9.22 66.92 -27.73
C LEU A 15 -8.75 66.52 -29.14
N ILE A 16 -9.33 67.26 -30.10
CA ILE A 16 -8.80 67.87 -31.35
C ILE A 16 -7.25 67.80 -31.46
N GLY A 17 -6.56 67.49 -32.57
CA GLY A 17 -6.83 67.59 -34.01
C GLY A 17 -5.84 68.57 -34.68
N LEU A 18 -4.90 68.09 -35.51
CA LEU A 18 -4.07 68.93 -36.42
C LEU A 18 -3.58 68.14 -37.67
N ILE A 19 -4.36 68.24 -38.75
CA ILE A 19 -4.03 68.60 -40.16
C ILE A 19 -2.58 68.23 -40.66
N ALA A 20 -2.34 67.20 -41.49
CA ALA A 20 -2.50 66.98 -42.97
C ALA A 20 -1.30 67.47 -43.84
N PRO A 21 -1.21 67.18 -45.17
CA PRO A 21 -0.77 65.92 -45.82
C PRO A 21 0.30 66.13 -46.95
N LEU A 22 0.67 65.06 -47.69
CA LEU A 22 1.31 64.92 -49.04
C LEU A 22 2.40 63.81 -48.96
N GLY A 23 2.53 62.78 -49.78
CA GLY A 23 1.89 62.30 -51.01
C GLY A 23 2.87 61.29 -51.65
N GLY A 24 2.37 60.24 -52.30
CA GLY A 24 3.08 59.57 -53.42
C GLY A 24 3.82 58.24 -53.20
N LEU A 25 3.24 57.19 -53.81
CA LEU A 25 3.88 56.16 -54.66
C LEU A 25 4.58 54.93 -54.02
N ASN A 26 3.96 53.77 -54.32
CA ASN A 26 4.47 52.41 -54.54
C ASN A 26 5.88 52.03 -54.10
N ALA A 27 5.98 50.94 -53.34
CA ALA A 27 7.09 50.00 -53.48
C ALA A 27 6.59 48.57 -53.24
N ALA A 28 6.93 47.72 -54.21
CA ALA A 28 6.58 46.31 -54.31
C ALA A 28 7.23 45.43 -53.23
N GLU A 29 6.60 44.28 -53.02
CA GLU A 29 7.08 43.15 -52.23
C GLU A 29 8.48 42.70 -52.70
N ALA A 30 9.40 42.54 -51.74
CA ALA A 30 10.63 41.80 -51.91
C ALA A 30 10.56 40.50 -51.09
N PRO A 31 10.83 39.32 -51.66
CA PRO A 31 10.81 38.08 -50.93
C PRO A 31 12.12 37.90 -50.15
N LEU A 32 12.05 37.86 -48.82
CA LEU A 32 13.17 37.38 -48.01
C LEU A 32 13.04 35.86 -47.84
N SER A 33 13.73 35.14 -48.71
CA SER A 33 14.13 33.75 -48.48
C SER A 33 15.28 33.75 -47.47
N GLY A 34 15.17 32.93 -46.42
CA GLY A 34 16.34 32.60 -45.58
C GLY A 34 16.17 32.76 -44.07
N LEU A 35 15.13 32.16 -43.49
CA LEU A 35 15.17 31.71 -42.09
C LEU A 35 14.66 30.27 -42.03
N ARG A 36 15.61 29.33 -42.13
CA ARG A 36 15.41 27.91 -41.86
C ARG A 36 15.27 27.74 -40.35
N VAL A 37 14.04 27.84 -39.85
CA VAL A 37 13.69 27.32 -38.53
C VAL A 37 13.48 25.83 -38.72
N GLU A 38 14.40 25.05 -38.14
CA GLU A 38 14.34 23.60 -38.05
C GLU A 38 13.07 23.23 -37.27
N SER A 39 12.00 22.99 -38.02
CA SER A 39 10.75 22.47 -37.48
C SER A 39 11.02 21.03 -37.07
N ALA A 40 11.30 20.84 -35.78
CA ALA A 40 11.29 19.53 -35.15
C ALA A 40 9.97 18.86 -35.53
N THR A 41 10.09 17.83 -36.36
CA THR A 41 9.00 16.95 -36.77
C THR A 41 8.30 16.46 -35.52
N LEU A 42 7.10 16.97 -35.26
CA LEU A 42 6.13 16.28 -34.41
C LEU A 42 5.93 14.92 -35.08
N MET A 43 6.55 13.89 -34.50
CA MET A 43 6.34 12.50 -34.83
C MET A 43 4.84 12.24 -34.81
N ALA A 44 4.24 12.17 -36.00
CA ALA A 44 2.90 11.67 -36.19
C ALA A 44 2.84 10.29 -35.54
N LYS A 45 2.03 10.18 -34.49
CA LYS A 45 1.64 8.94 -33.83
C LYS A 45 1.11 8.01 -34.93
N GLY A 46 1.92 7.01 -35.29
CA GLY A 46 1.60 6.11 -36.38
C GLY A 46 0.28 5.38 -36.12
N ASP A 47 -0.74 5.69 -36.90
CA ASP A 47 -1.96 4.89 -37.02
C ASP A 47 -1.59 3.57 -37.70
N ARG A 48 -1.31 2.55 -36.88
CA ARG A 48 -1.25 1.17 -37.36
C ARG A 48 -2.70 0.80 -37.69
N GLN A 49 -3.06 0.83 -38.97
CA GLN A 49 -4.40 0.44 -39.43
C GLN A 49 -4.73 -0.97 -38.88
N LEU A 50 -5.68 -1.03 -37.96
CA LEU A 50 -6.09 -2.30 -37.37
C LEU A 50 -6.83 -3.11 -38.41
N ASN A 51 -6.31 -4.29 -38.70
CA ASN A 51 -7.04 -5.25 -39.49
C ASN A 51 -8.04 -6.00 -38.57
N LEU A 52 -9.21 -5.39 -38.37
CA LEU A 52 -10.32 -5.98 -37.61
C LEU A 52 -10.99 -7.15 -38.35
N ASP A 53 -10.70 -7.38 -39.64
CA ASP A 53 -11.28 -8.50 -40.40
C ASP A 53 -10.85 -9.86 -39.83
N ASN A 54 -9.70 -9.91 -39.15
CA ASN A 54 -9.18 -11.11 -38.51
C ASN A 54 -9.78 -11.38 -37.12
N VAL A 55 -10.52 -10.42 -36.55
CA VAL A 55 -11.18 -10.59 -35.25
C VAL A 55 -12.60 -11.09 -35.49
N PRO A 56 -13.01 -12.25 -34.96
CA PRO A 56 -14.36 -12.76 -35.15
C PRO A 56 -15.42 -11.72 -34.75
N ARG A 57 -16.47 -11.55 -35.56
CA ARG A 57 -17.55 -10.59 -35.27
C ARG A 57 -18.19 -10.83 -33.90
N SER A 58 -18.27 -12.09 -33.46
CA SER A 58 -18.76 -12.43 -32.13
C SER A 58 -17.90 -11.84 -31.01
N VAL A 59 -16.57 -11.86 -31.16
CA VAL A 59 -15.63 -11.22 -30.21
C VAL A 59 -15.83 -9.71 -30.20
N GLN A 60 -15.89 -9.08 -31.38
CA GLN A 60 -16.08 -7.62 -31.50
C GLN A 60 -17.39 -7.17 -30.84
N SER A 61 -18.51 -7.82 -31.16
CA SER A 61 -19.82 -7.51 -30.57
C SER A 61 -19.85 -7.77 -29.07
N ALA A 62 -19.21 -8.84 -28.59
CA ALA A 62 -19.23 -9.19 -27.17
C ALA A 62 -18.52 -8.12 -26.31
N VAL A 63 -17.35 -7.62 -26.73
CA VAL A 63 -16.62 -6.58 -25.98
C VAL A 63 -17.27 -5.21 -26.07
N ILE A 64 -17.78 -4.83 -27.25
CA ILE A 64 -18.47 -3.54 -27.43
C ILE A 64 -19.74 -3.51 -26.59
N SER A 65 -20.53 -4.59 -26.62
CA SER A 65 -21.78 -4.67 -25.88
C SER A 65 -21.55 -4.74 -24.37
N ASP A 66 -20.52 -5.45 -23.91
CA ASP A 66 -20.15 -5.44 -22.50
C ASP A 66 -19.72 -4.05 -22.01
N LEU A 67 -18.86 -3.34 -22.77
CA LEU A 67 -18.44 -1.99 -22.42
C LEU A 67 -19.63 -1.00 -22.43
N SER A 68 -20.48 -1.09 -23.45
CA SER A 68 -21.69 -0.28 -23.58
C SER A 68 -22.58 -0.41 -22.34
N ARG A 69 -22.87 -1.65 -21.91
CA ARG A 69 -23.67 -1.91 -20.70
C ARG A 69 -23.01 -1.39 -19.42
N ARG A 70 -21.70 -1.60 -19.26
CA ARG A 70 -20.97 -1.21 -18.03
C ARG A 70 -20.85 0.29 -17.86
N GLN A 71 -20.60 1.00 -18.95
CA GLN A 71 -20.29 2.42 -18.93
C GLN A 71 -21.48 3.29 -19.36
N ASN A 72 -22.60 2.68 -19.76
CA ASN A 72 -23.75 3.36 -20.34
C ASN A 72 -23.38 4.22 -21.56
N ILE A 73 -22.47 3.71 -22.39
CA ILE A 73 -21.98 4.36 -23.61
C ILE A 73 -22.71 3.73 -24.82
N PRO A 74 -23.31 4.51 -25.73
CA PRO A 74 -23.85 3.99 -26.98
C PRO A 74 -22.82 3.18 -27.77
N GLU A 75 -23.15 1.96 -28.19
CA GLU A 75 -22.21 1.07 -28.91
C GLU A 75 -21.54 1.74 -30.11
N ARG A 76 -22.25 2.63 -30.81
CA ARG A 76 -21.74 3.39 -31.97
C ARG A 76 -20.58 4.34 -31.64
N GLN A 77 -20.37 4.70 -30.37
CA GLN A 77 -19.29 5.57 -29.92
C GLN A 77 -18.02 4.79 -29.53
N ILE A 78 -18.13 3.47 -29.39
CA ILE A 78 -17.04 2.60 -28.96
C ILE A 78 -16.28 2.11 -30.18
N ARG A 79 -14.96 2.34 -30.22
CA ARG A 79 -14.09 1.85 -31.29
C ARG A 79 -13.06 0.87 -30.75
N ILE A 80 -12.81 -0.21 -31.48
CA ILE A 80 -11.68 -1.10 -31.17
C ILE A 80 -10.44 -0.50 -31.81
N THR A 81 -9.45 -0.15 -31.00
CA THR A 81 -8.19 0.49 -31.41
C THR A 81 -6.97 -0.42 -31.33
N GLU A 82 -7.07 -1.60 -30.72
CA GLU A 82 -6.07 -2.67 -30.80
C GLU A 82 -6.73 -4.06 -30.70
N ALA A 83 -6.18 -5.07 -31.38
CA ALA A 83 -6.60 -6.47 -31.24
C ALA A 83 -5.43 -7.42 -31.50
N ASN A 84 -5.14 -8.32 -30.54
CA ASN A 84 -4.06 -9.29 -30.63
C ASN A 84 -4.55 -10.68 -30.17
N ARG A 85 -4.30 -11.72 -30.96
CA ARG A 85 -4.58 -13.11 -30.54
C ARG A 85 -3.53 -13.54 -29.49
N GLN A 86 -3.99 -14.14 -28.39
CA GLN A 86 -3.14 -14.59 -27.27
C GLN A 86 -3.69 -15.87 -26.64
N THR A 87 -2.85 -16.62 -25.94
CA THR A 87 -3.25 -17.79 -25.16
C THR A 87 -3.15 -17.47 -23.67
N TRP A 88 -4.22 -17.73 -22.94
CA TRP A 88 -4.37 -17.43 -21.52
C TRP A 88 -3.99 -18.62 -20.62
N PRO A 89 -3.60 -18.36 -19.35
CA PRO A 89 -3.17 -19.42 -18.44
C PRO A 89 -4.32 -20.28 -17.89
N ASP A 90 -5.55 -19.78 -17.92
CA ASP A 90 -6.73 -20.42 -17.33
C ASP A 90 -8.02 -20.02 -18.07
N SER A 91 -9.15 -20.64 -17.71
CA SER A 91 -10.47 -20.33 -18.27
C SER A 91 -11.04 -18.97 -17.86
N CYS A 92 -10.41 -18.27 -16.93
CA CYS A 92 -10.75 -16.88 -16.56
C CYS A 92 -9.89 -15.85 -17.30
N LEU A 93 -9.14 -16.29 -18.31
CA LEU A 93 -8.31 -15.44 -19.15
C LEU A 93 -7.17 -14.75 -18.37
N GLY A 94 -6.76 -15.36 -17.25
CA GLY A 94 -5.81 -14.79 -16.30
C GLY A 94 -6.37 -13.61 -15.50
N LEU A 95 -7.70 -13.44 -15.48
CA LEU A 95 -8.42 -12.35 -14.81
C LEU A 95 -9.47 -12.90 -13.82
N SER A 96 -9.07 -13.90 -13.03
CA SER A 96 -9.90 -14.48 -11.97
C SER A 96 -10.39 -13.41 -10.99
N GLY A 97 -11.69 -13.39 -10.72
CA GLY A 97 -12.27 -12.57 -9.66
C GLY A 97 -11.98 -13.11 -8.25
N PRO A 98 -12.25 -12.32 -7.20
CA PRO A 98 -12.12 -12.77 -5.82
C PRO A 98 -12.96 -14.04 -5.57
N ASN A 99 -12.33 -15.09 -5.05
CA ASN A 99 -12.94 -16.41 -4.81
C ASN A 99 -13.52 -17.12 -6.05
N GLU A 100 -13.11 -16.71 -7.25
CA GLU A 100 -13.48 -17.40 -8.49
C GLU A 100 -12.53 -18.59 -8.73
N PHE A 101 -13.10 -19.77 -8.92
CA PHE A 101 -12.35 -20.96 -9.31
C PHE A 101 -12.27 -21.06 -10.83
N CYS A 102 -11.06 -20.92 -11.36
CA CYS A 102 -10.78 -21.00 -12.78
C CYS A 102 -10.14 -22.35 -13.10
N SER A 103 -10.62 -23.04 -14.13
CA SER A 103 -9.97 -24.26 -14.59
C SER A 103 -8.60 -23.91 -15.18
N GLN A 104 -7.58 -24.71 -14.90
CA GLN A 104 -6.18 -24.47 -15.35
C GLN A 104 -5.95 -24.82 -16.83
N VAL A 105 -6.99 -24.72 -17.65
CA VAL A 105 -6.94 -25.02 -19.08
C VAL A 105 -6.42 -23.79 -19.81
N ARG A 106 -5.35 -23.97 -20.57
CA ARG A 106 -4.86 -22.92 -21.48
C ARG A 106 -5.94 -22.60 -22.51
N THR A 107 -6.31 -21.32 -22.58
CA THR A 107 -7.46 -20.88 -23.37
C THR A 107 -6.99 -19.90 -24.44
N ASP A 108 -7.16 -20.24 -25.72
CA ASP A 108 -6.90 -19.29 -26.80
C ASP A 108 -7.95 -18.18 -26.85
N GLY A 109 -7.53 -16.99 -27.26
CA GLY A 109 -8.41 -15.84 -27.25
C GLY A 109 -7.80 -14.55 -27.77
N TRP A 110 -8.41 -13.42 -27.40
CA TRP A 110 -8.09 -12.10 -27.93
C TRP A 110 -7.90 -11.08 -26.83
N ARG A 111 -6.85 -10.24 -26.95
CA ARG A 111 -6.67 -9.02 -26.18
C ARG A 111 -7.04 -7.83 -27.04
N LEU A 112 -8.07 -7.08 -26.67
CA LEU A 112 -8.57 -5.94 -27.42
C LEU A 112 -8.43 -4.64 -26.62
N VAL A 113 -8.20 -3.52 -27.29
CA VAL A 113 -8.28 -2.18 -26.68
C VAL A 113 -9.46 -1.46 -27.31
N LEU A 114 -10.38 -1.00 -26.49
CA LEU A 114 -11.55 -0.22 -26.86
C LEU A 114 -11.30 1.24 -26.46
N GLU A 115 -11.73 2.17 -27.29
CA GLU A 115 -11.56 3.61 -27.10
C GLU A 115 -12.89 4.32 -27.33
N GLU A 116 -13.21 5.25 -26.42
CA GLU A 116 -14.28 6.22 -26.57
C GLU A 116 -13.75 7.56 -26.04
N ASN A 117 -13.74 8.58 -26.91
CA ASN A 117 -13.03 9.83 -26.69
C ASN A 117 -11.57 9.59 -26.25
N ASN A 118 -11.18 10.07 -25.06
CA ASN A 118 -9.84 9.89 -24.49
C ASN A 118 -9.75 8.71 -23.52
N ASN A 119 -10.80 7.91 -23.37
CA ASN A 119 -10.83 6.79 -22.45
C ASN A 119 -10.50 5.50 -23.19
N ARG A 120 -9.66 4.66 -22.57
CA ARG A 120 -9.25 3.36 -23.11
C ARG A 120 -9.55 2.23 -22.13
N TRP A 121 -10.08 1.13 -22.66
CA TRP A 121 -10.38 -0.09 -21.92
C TRP A 121 -9.74 -1.28 -22.60
N VAL A 122 -9.06 -2.11 -21.82
CA VAL A 122 -8.48 -3.34 -22.35
C VAL A 122 -9.40 -4.50 -22.01
N TYR A 123 -9.69 -5.35 -22.98
CA TYR A 123 -10.51 -6.54 -22.83
C TYR A 123 -9.71 -7.78 -23.18
N ARG A 124 -9.99 -8.88 -22.48
CA ARG A 124 -9.59 -10.23 -22.85
C ARG A 124 -10.82 -11.05 -23.13
N THR A 125 -10.77 -11.85 -24.18
CA THR A 125 -11.82 -12.82 -24.51
C THR A 125 -11.24 -14.20 -24.77
N ASP A 126 -12.07 -15.23 -24.74
CA ASP A 126 -11.77 -16.48 -25.43
C ASP A 126 -11.90 -16.32 -26.96
N GLU A 127 -11.59 -17.38 -27.70
CA GLU A 127 -11.50 -17.36 -29.17
C GLU A 127 -12.81 -16.91 -29.86
N ASN A 128 -13.96 -17.16 -29.24
CA ASN A 128 -15.27 -16.89 -29.82
C ASN A 128 -16.06 -15.77 -29.12
N GLY A 129 -15.53 -15.17 -28.06
CA GLY A 129 -16.16 -14.06 -27.34
C GLY A 129 -17.24 -14.49 -26.36
N ARG A 130 -17.27 -15.77 -25.94
CA ARG A 130 -18.20 -16.28 -24.92
C ARG A 130 -17.81 -15.81 -23.52
N THR A 131 -16.52 -15.80 -23.24
CA THR A 131 -15.96 -15.25 -22.01
C THR A 131 -15.34 -13.90 -22.32
N VAL A 132 -15.79 -12.84 -21.64
CA VAL A 132 -15.28 -11.48 -21.82
C VAL A 132 -14.91 -10.90 -20.46
N ARG A 133 -13.67 -10.41 -20.34
CA ARG A 133 -13.13 -9.86 -19.10
C ARG A 133 -12.48 -8.51 -19.36
N LEU A 134 -12.88 -7.51 -18.59
CA LEU A 134 -12.23 -6.21 -18.59
C LEU A 134 -10.92 -6.32 -17.79
N GLU A 135 -9.81 -6.00 -18.45
CA GLU A 135 -8.52 -5.75 -17.85
C GLU A 135 -8.57 -4.33 -17.25
N SER A 136 -8.70 -4.23 -15.92
CA SER A 136 -8.88 -2.94 -15.23
C SER A 136 -7.71 -2.01 -15.56
N GLY A 137 -8.00 -0.87 -16.18
CA GLY A 137 -7.00 0.13 -16.54
C GLY A 137 -7.36 1.49 -15.98
N GLN A 138 -6.38 2.15 -15.37
CA GLN A 138 -5.74 3.30 -16.02
C GLN A 138 -4.24 3.31 -15.69
N ASN A 139 -3.45 3.59 -16.73
CA ASN A 139 -1.99 3.61 -16.84
C ASN A 139 -1.27 2.26 -16.87
N ALA A 140 -0.79 1.93 -18.06
CA ALA A 140 0.32 1.02 -18.31
C ALA A 140 1.58 1.51 -17.57
N THR A 141 1.66 1.22 -16.29
CA THR A 141 2.91 1.18 -15.51
C THR A 141 2.78 0.09 -14.46
N SER A 142 2.98 -1.15 -14.87
CA SER A 142 3.85 -2.09 -14.14
C SER A 142 3.79 -3.42 -14.87
N THR A 143 4.88 -3.80 -15.48
CA THR A 143 5.14 -5.17 -15.94
C THR A 143 5.27 -6.14 -14.74
N GLU A 144 4.91 -5.71 -13.53
CA GLU A 144 5.15 -6.42 -12.27
C GLU A 144 3.86 -6.76 -11.51
N LEU A 145 2.82 -5.92 -11.48
CA LEU A 145 1.59 -6.22 -10.73
C LEU A 145 0.65 -7.12 -11.55
N PRO A 146 0.31 -8.34 -11.09
CA PRO A 146 -0.64 -9.20 -11.78
C PRO A 146 -2.00 -8.53 -11.94
N GLN A 147 -2.60 -8.69 -13.11
CA GLN A 147 -3.87 -8.04 -13.41
C GLN A 147 -5.02 -8.54 -12.52
N SER A 148 -4.94 -9.78 -12.03
CA SER A 148 -5.89 -10.31 -11.05
C SER A 148 -5.86 -9.49 -9.75
N VAL A 149 -4.68 -9.10 -9.29
CA VAL A 149 -4.48 -8.25 -8.10
C VAL A 149 -5.00 -6.83 -8.34
N SER A 150 -4.65 -6.22 -9.47
CA SER A 150 -5.13 -4.86 -9.78
C SER A 150 -6.66 -4.80 -9.89
N ASN A 151 -7.27 -5.77 -10.57
CA ASN A 151 -8.73 -5.91 -10.68
C ASN A 151 -9.37 -6.08 -9.30
N ALA A 152 -8.86 -6.98 -8.46
CA ALA A 152 -9.43 -7.27 -7.15
C ALA A 152 -9.37 -6.05 -6.22
N VAL A 153 -8.26 -5.30 -6.24
CA VAL A 153 -8.11 -4.07 -5.44
C VAL A 153 -9.04 -2.96 -5.91
N LEU A 154 -9.14 -2.74 -7.23
CA LEU A 154 -10.04 -1.73 -7.81
C LEU A 154 -11.51 -2.05 -7.55
N GLN A 155 -11.89 -3.32 -7.60
CA GLN A 155 -13.22 -3.78 -7.21
C GLN A 155 -13.49 -3.50 -5.72
N ALA A 156 -12.53 -3.83 -4.85
CA ALA A 156 -12.67 -3.67 -3.39
C ALA A 156 -12.85 -2.19 -2.98
N VAL A 157 -12.09 -1.27 -3.58
CA VAL A 157 -12.25 0.17 -3.30
C VAL A 157 -13.56 0.71 -3.87
N SER A 158 -13.97 0.27 -5.06
CA SER A 158 -15.23 0.67 -5.68
C SER A 158 -16.43 0.28 -4.82
N SER A 159 -16.48 -0.97 -4.34
CA SER A 159 -17.56 -1.44 -3.46
C SER A 159 -17.58 -0.69 -2.13
N ARG A 160 -16.40 -0.43 -1.54
CA ARG A 160 -16.29 0.27 -0.24
C ARG A 160 -16.69 1.74 -0.35
N ALA A 161 -16.18 2.44 -1.36
CA ALA A 161 -16.46 3.87 -1.56
C ALA A 161 -17.82 4.13 -2.21
N ARG A 162 -18.50 3.08 -2.71
CA ARG A 162 -19.76 3.16 -3.46
C ARG A 162 -19.64 4.10 -4.68
N MET A 163 -18.51 4.00 -5.36
CA MET A 163 -18.18 4.79 -6.56
C MET A 163 -17.78 3.86 -7.70
N SER A 164 -17.97 4.31 -8.95
CA SER A 164 -17.49 3.57 -10.13
C SER A 164 -15.98 3.34 -10.07
N ILE A 165 -15.52 2.17 -10.54
CA ILE A 165 -14.11 1.78 -10.64
C ILE A 165 -13.28 2.85 -11.36
N ASN A 166 -13.83 3.50 -12.38
CA ASN A 166 -13.13 4.53 -13.17
C ASN A 166 -12.75 5.77 -12.37
N ASN A 167 -13.29 5.95 -11.16
CA ASN A 167 -12.91 7.05 -10.29
C ASN A 167 -11.63 6.76 -9.50
N PHE A 168 -11.03 5.58 -9.68
CA PHE A 168 -9.87 5.11 -8.94
C PHE A 168 -8.72 4.76 -9.86
N ARG A 169 -7.51 5.07 -9.42
CA ARG A 169 -6.27 4.67 -10.09
C ARG A 169 -5.27 4.12 -9.10
N ILE A 170 -4.60 3.05 -9.48
CA ILE A 170 -3.47 2.51 -8.73
C ILE A 170 -2.27 3.40 -9.00
N VAL A 171 -1.63 3.88 -7.93
CA VAL A 171 -0.48 4.79 -8.02
C VAL A 171 0.82 4.17 -7.50
N LYS A 172 0.72 3.04 -6.80
CA LYS A 172 1.86 2.30 -6.28
C LYS A 172 1.49 0.84 -6.05
N ALA A 173 2.42 -0.06 -6.36
CA ALA A 173 2.32 -1.47 -6.02
C ALA A 173 3.70 -1.99 -5.60
N VAL A 174 3.79 -2.68 -4.47
CA VAL A 174 5.04 -3.23 -3.95
C VAL A 174 4.84 -4.68 -3.57
N ARG A 175 5.64 -5.59 -4.13
CA ARG A 175 5.63 -7.00 -3.75
C ARG A 175 6.23 -7.18 -2.36
N GLN A 176 5.56 -7.91 -1.49
CA GLN A 176 5.99 -8.17 -0.12
C GLN A 176 5.58 -9.57 0.34
N THR A 177 6.15 -10.03 1.46
CA THR A 177 5.76 -11.26 2.13
C THR A 177 5.12 -10.92 3.46
N TRP A 178 3.90 -11.40 3.66
CA TRP A 178 3.11 -11.18 4.85
C TRP A 178 3.38 -12.21 5.94
N PRO A 179 3.19 -11.84 7.22
CA PRO A 179 3.48 -12.73 8.35
C PRO A 179 2.44 -13.85 8.56
N ASP A 180 1.23 -13.70 8.00
CA ASP A 180 0.10 -14.59 8.25
C ASP A 180 -0.91 -14.56 7.09
N GLY A 181 -1.90 -15.47 7.15
CA GLY A 181 -3.03 -15.54 6.22
C GLY A 181 -3.97 -14.33 6.24
N CYS A 182 -3.81 -13.41 7.20
CA CYS A 182 -4.53 -12.13 7.27
C CYS A 182 -3.70 -10.97 6.72
N LEU A 183 -2.61 -11.28 6.01
CA LEU A 183 -1.75 -10.32 5.35
C LEU A 183 -1.15 -9.28 6.32
N GLY A 184 -0.97 -9.67 7.59
CA GLY A 184 -0.51 -8.80 8.66
C GLY A 184 -1.46 -7.64 8.99
N VAL A 185 -2.76 -7.78 8.68
CA VAL A 185 -3.82 -6.85 9.08
C VAL A 185 -4.76 -7.56 10.05
N PRO A 186 -4.78 -7.19 11.33
CA PRO A 186 -5.64 -7.83 12.31
C PRO A 186 -7.12 -7.50 12.03
N GLN A 187 -7.94 -8.53 11.87
CA GLN A 187 -9.39 -8.41 11.75
C GLN A 187 -10.06 -9.05 12.98
N ALA A 188 -10.98 -8.32 13.61
CA ALA A 188 -11.68 -8.80 14.80
C ALA A 188 -12.40 -10.14 14.51
N GLY A 189 -12.13 -11.16 15.32
CA GLY A 189 -12.75 -12.48 15.19
C GLY A 189 -12.24 -13.35 14.03
N SER A 190 -11.18 -12.94 13.33
CA SER A 190 -10.61 -13.73 12.23
C SER A 190 -9.51 -14.68 12.72
N MET A 191 -9.58 -15.94 12.31
CA MET A 191 -8.53 -16.94 12.55
C MET A 191 -7.54 -16.90 11.38
N CYS A 192 -6.34 -16.38 11.62
CA CYS A 192 -5.29 -16.26 10.61
C CYS A 192 -4.35 -17.46 10.68
N THR A 193 -3.98 -18.02 9.52
CA THR A 193 -2.92 -19.03 9.47
C THR A 193 -1.57 -18.37 9.76
N GLN A 194 -0.64 -19.09 10.40
CA GLN A 194 0.71 -18.59 10.68
C GLN A 194 1.67 -18.74 9.47
N ALA A 195 1.14 -19.04 8.28
CA ALA A 195 1.94 -19.23 7.08
C ALA A 195 2.32 -17.89 6.46
N LEU A 196 3.57 -17.77 6.01
CA LEU A 196 4.01 -16.61 5.22
C LEU A 196 3.26 -16.59 3.89
N VAL A 197 2.72 -15.42 3.52
CA VAL A 197 1.96 -15.25 2.28
C VAL A 197 2.65 -14.24 1.39
N GLU A 198 3.08 -14.66 0.19
CA GLU A 198 3.55 -13.70 -0.82
C GLU A 198 2.38 -12.87 -1.36
N GLY A 199 2.63 -11.59 -1.62
CA GLY A 199 1.56 -10.69 -2.00
C GLY A 199 2.00 -9.28 -2.37
N TRP A 200 1.02 -8.36 -2.39
CA TRP A 200 1.23 -6.99 -2.83
C TRP A 200 0.61 -5.96 -1.89
N GLU A 201 1.34 -4.89 -1.61
CA GLU A 201 0.79 -3.64 -1.07
C GLU A 201 0.46 -2.71 -2.23
N VAL A 202 -0.81 -2.32 -2.36
CA VAL A 202 -1.33 -1.55 -3.50
C VAL A 202 -1.97 -0.26 -2.99
N THR A 203 -1.47 0.88 -3.46
CA THR A 203 -2.03 2.20 -3.15
C THR A 203 -2.93 2.67 -4.29
N VAL A 204 -4.15 3.05 -3.94
CA VAL A 204 -5.19 3.56 -4.84
C VAL A 204 -5.55 4.97 -4.43
N ILE A 205 -5.77 5.85 -5.39
CA ILE A 205 -6.32 7.19 -5.13
C ILE A 205 -7.60 7.42 -5.94
N SER A 206 -8.38 8.43 -5.56
CA SER A 206 -9.53 8.87 -6.36
C SER A 206 -9.28 10.18 -7.09
N ASP A 207 -9.66 10.24 -8.36
CA ASP A 207 -9.63 11.49 -9.15
C ASP A 207 -10.84 12.40 -8.87
N ARG A 208 -11.94 11.84 -8.35
CA ARG A 208 -13.16 12.60 -7.96
C ARG A 208 -13.10 13.16 -6.54
N ALA A 209 -12.37 12.48 -5.66
CA ALA A 209 -12.26 12.84 -4.26
C ALA A 209 -10.80 13.15 -3.91
N ALA A 210 -10.42 14.41 -4.18
CA ALA A 210 -9.06 14.89 -3.97
C ALA A 210 -8.59 14.64 -2.53
N GLY A 211 -7.38 14.08 -2.39
CA GLY A 211 -6.79 13.73 -1.10
C GLY A 211 -7.22 12.36 -0.54
N GLN A 212 -8.17 11.67 -1.17
CA GLN A 212 -8.52 10.31 -0.76
C GLN A 212 -7.54 9.29 -1.32
N ARG A 213 -7.00 8.46 -0.42
CA ARG A 213 -6.14 7.32 -0.79
C ARG A 213 -6.46 6.09 0.06
N TRP A 214 -6.36 4.93 -0.55
CA TRP A 214 -6.54 3.63 0.11
C TRP A 214 -5.30 2.77 -0.13
N ILE A 215 -4.88 2.04 0.89
CA ILE A 215 -3.79 1.08 0.82
C ILE A 215 -4.38 -0.30 1.10
N TYR A 216 -4.20 -1.21 0.15
CA TYR A 216 -4.66 -2.57 0.21
C TYR A 216 -3.48 -3.53 0.28
N ARG A 217 -3.63 -4.61 1.03
CA ARG A 217 -2.74 -5.76 1.00
C ARG A 217 -3.45 -6.94 0.37
N THR A 218 -2.73 -7.67 -0.47
CA THR A 218 -3.27 -8.81 -1.21
C THR A 218 -2.32 -10.00 -1.16
N ASP A 219 -2.82 -11.20 -1.40
CA ASP A 219 -1.97 -12.34 -1.79
C ASP A 219 -1.50 -12.20 -3.26
N ASN A 220 -0.64 -13.11 -3.74
CA ASN A 220 -0.09 -13.02 -5.10
C ASN A 220 -1.14 -13.11 -6.22
N SER A 221 -2.33 -13.64 -5.91
CA SER A 221 -3.39 -13.96 -6.85
C SER A 221 -4.49 -12.90 -6.86
N GLY A 222 -4.58 -12.08 -5.81
CA GLY A 222 -5.68 -11.14 -5.59
C GLY A 222 -6.93 -11.79 -5.00
N ARG A 223 -6.86 -13.04 -4.52
CA ARG A 223 -7.99 -13.73 -3.91
C ARG A 223 -8.34 -13.13 -2.54
N THR A 224 -7.31 -12.85 -1.75
CA THR A 224 -7.42 -12.14 -0.48
C THR A 224 -7.07 -10.67 -0.71
N VAL A 225 -7.98 -9.77 -0.37
CA VAL A 225 -7.77 -8.31 -0.46
C VAL A 225 -8.26 -7.66 0.82
N ILE A 226 -7.32 -7.06 1.57
CA ILE A 226 -7.61 -6.44 2.85
C ILE A 226 -7.21 -4.98 2.81
N LEU A 227 -8.11 -4.08 3.24
CA LEU A 227 -7.74 -2.68 3.43
C LEU A 227 -6.82 -2.60 4.65
N SER A 228 -5.58 -2.13 4.46
CA SER A 228 -4.68 -1.84 5.56
C SER A 228 -4.86 -0.42 6.08
N GLU A 229 -5.00 0.57 5.19
CA GLU A 229 -5.15 1.98 5.57
C GLU A 229 -6.05 2.74 4.59
N SER A 230 -6.76 3.77 5.06
CA SER A 230 -7.47 4.74 4.21
C SER A 230 -7.35 6.15 4.76
N TYR A 231 -7.20 7.11 3.86
CA TYR A 231 -7.07 8.53 4.16
C TYR A 231 -8.19 9.27 3.41
N ASP A 232 -8.90 10.16 4.09
CA ASP A 232 -10.15 10.77 3.61
C ASP A 232 -9.99 12.20 3.08
N GLY A 233 -8.75 12.68 2.92
CA GLY A 233 -8.44 14.04 2.43
C GLY A 233 -8.87 15.18 3.37
N ARG A 234 -9.56 14.89 4.48
CA ARG A 234 -9.96 15.85 5.53
C ARG A 234 -8.99 15.85 6.71
N SER A 235 -8.18 14.81 6.85
CA SER A 235 -7.00 14.85 7.70
C SER A 235 -5.93 15.70 7.01
N SER A 236 -5.72 16.92 7.51
CA SER A 236 -4.59 17.75 7.13
C SER A 236 -3.30 16.95 7.27
N LEU A 237 -2.61 16.76 6.14
CA LEU A 237 -1.20 16.38 6.12
C LEU A 237 -0.44 17.30 7.09
N PRO A 238 0.37 16.78 8.02
CA PRO A 238 1.54 17.51 8.46
C PRO A 238 2.42 17.68 7.22
N GLN A 239 2.61 18.92 6.77
CA GLN A 239 3.68 19.27 5.84
C GLN A 239 5.02 19.06 6.53
N SER A 240 5.49 17.83 6.57
CA SER A 240 6.88 17.52 6.85
C SER A 240 7.16 16.12 6.32
N GLY A 241 8.22 16.01 5.52
CA GLY A 241 8.58 14.81 4.77
C GLY A 241 8.85 13.57 5.64
N PRO A 242 9.39 12.48 5.05
CA PRO A 242 9.49 11.15 5.65
C PRO A 242 10.29 11.04 6.96
N HIS A 243 10.82 12.14 7.49
CA HIS A 243 11.48 12.22 8.79
C HIS A 243 10.56 12.56 9.98
N ALA A 244 9.35 13.11 9.77
CA ALA A 244 8.48 13.55 10.87
C ALA A 244 7.45 12.50 11.33
N VAL A 245 7.07 11.55 10.46
CA VAL A 245 6.04 10.54 10.79
C VAL A 245 6.54 9.49 11.80
N LEU A 246 7.86 9.32 11.96
CA LEU A 246 8.42 8.45 13.00
C LEU A 246 8.39 9.06 14.41
N GLN A 247 8.11 10.37 14.51
CA GLN A 247 8.14 11.10 15.78
C GLN A 247 6.71 11.27 16.36
N GLU A 248 5.67 11.39 15.53
CA GLU A 248 4.27 11.60 15.98
C GLU A 248 3.61 10.31 16.51
N ALA A 249 3.92 9.14 15.94
CA ALA A 249 3.43 7.85 16.44
C ALA A 249 4.07 7.45 17.80
N ALA A 250 5.17 8.11 18.19
CA ALA A 250 5.79 7.94 19.50
C ALA A 250 5.07 8.74 20.61
N ASN A 251 4.22 9.73 20.25
CA ASN A 251 3.59 10.67 21.19
C ASN A 251 2.06 10.53 21.31
N ARG A 252 1.43 9.53 20.69
CA ARG A 252 0.02 9.22 21.01
C ARG A 252 -0.06 8.76 22.47
N PRO A 253 -0.93 9.35 23.31
CA PRO A 253 -1.13 8.86 24.66
C PRO A 253 -1.59 7.40 24.60
N LEU A 254 -0.77 6.50 25.11
CA LEU A 254 -1.16 5.12 25.33
C LEU A 254 -2.22 5.14 26.43
N THR A 255 -3.49 4.90 26.07
CA THR A 255 -4.63 5.04 26.97
C THR A 255 -4.61 4.06 28.16
N ASN A 256 -3.64 3.13 28.20
CA ASN A 256 -3.35 2.26 29.34
C ASN A 256 -1.83 2.03 29.56
N SER A 257 -1.02 3.09 29.48
CA SER A 257 0.39 3.00 29.90
C SER A 257 0.63 3.52 31.31
N SER A 258 1.46 2.83 32.07
CA SER A 258 2.05 3.28 33.33
C SER A 258 3.57 3.14 33.29
N GLN A 259 4.23 3.46 34.41
CA GLN A 259 5.66 3.15 34.59
C GLN A 259 5.81 1.84 35.38
N ILE A 260 6.80 1.03 35.02
CA ILE A 260 7.20 -0.15 35.81
C ILE A 260 7.73 0.36 37.15
N PRO A 261 7.16 -0.06 38.29
CA PRO A 261 7.70 0.30 39.60
C PRO A 261 9.16 -0.13 39.73
N THR A 262 10.01 0.72 40.32
CA THR A 262 11.46 0.47 40.42
C THR A 262 11.80 -0.87 41.08
N HIS A 263 11.01 -1.30 42.07
CA HIS A 263 11.19 -2.58 42.77
C HIS A 263 10.79 -3.80 41.93
N GLU A 264 10.06 -3.60 40.84
CA GLU A 264 9.69 -4.65 39.88
C GLU A 264 10.57 -4.63 38.62
N MET A 265 11.53 -3.69 38.52
CA MET A 265 12.46 -3.69 37.41
C MET A 265 13.40 -4.91 37.51
N PRO A 266 13.62 -5.64 36.41
CA PRO A 266 14.56 -6.75 36.42
C PRO A 266 16.00 -6.24 36.51
N ASP A 267 16.90 -7.08 37.04
CA ASP A 267 18.31 -6.74 37.20
C ASP A 267 18.96 -6.25 35.90
N PRO A 268 19.94 -5.34 35.96
CA PRO A 268 20.67 -4.90 34.78
C PRO A 268 21.27 -6.08 34.00
N LEU A 269 21.36 -5.94 32.68
CA LEU A 269 21.93 -6.99 31.84
C LEU A 269 23.39 -7.28 32.22
N THR A 270 23.70 -8.55 32.49
CA THR A 270 25.07 -9.01 32.75
C THR A 270 25.98 -8.76 31.54
N ARG A 271 27.29 -8.60 31.79
CA ARG A 271 28.29 -8.32 30.76
C ARG A 271 28.22 -9.34 29.63
N GLY A 272 28.09 -8.86 28.40
CA GLY A 272 28.00 -9.69 27.19
C GLY A 272 26.57 -9.90 26.69
N ILE A 273 25.54 -9.73 27.51
CA ILE A 273 24.14 -9.75 27.07
C ILE A 273 23.81 -8.42 26.38
N ILE A 274 23.15 -8.50 25.23
CA ILE A 274 22.71 -7.33 24.46
C ILE A 274 21.20 -7.12 24.52
N PHE A 275 20.43 -8.19 24.79
CA PHE A 275 18.98 -8.13 24.92
C PHE A 275 18.46 -9.30 25.76
N ARG A 276 17.39 -9.06 26.52
CA ARG A 276 16.70 -10.06 27.34
C ARG A 276 15.20 -9.91 27.17
N ALA A 277 14.48 -11.03 27.13
CA ALA A 277 13.05 -11.09 27.30
C ALA A 277 12.70 -11.99 28.49
N ILE A 278 11.83 -11.51 29.38
CA ILE A 278 11.23 -12.29 30.46
C ILE A 278 9.74 -12.41 30.16
N SER A 279 9.26 -13.63 29.99
CA SER A 279 7.85 -13.92 29.76
C SER A 279 7.30 -14.68 30.96
N SER A 280 6.30 -14.12 31.64
CA SER A 280 5.74 -14.65 32.88
C SER A 280 4.22 -14.65 32.83
N GLY A 281 3.57 -15.68 33.36
CA GLY A 281 2.10 -15.78 33.46
C GLY A 281 1.50 -16.87 32.59
N GLY A 282 0.27 -16.67 32.12
CA GLY A 282 -0.52 -17.70 31.43
C GLY A 282 -1.03 -18.81 32.37
N ILE A 283 -1.78 -19.76 31.82
CA ILE A 283 -2.40 -20.88 32.57
C ILE A 283 -1.40 -21.77 33.32
N THR A 284 -0.14 -21.80 32.90
CA THR A 284 0.93 -22.59 33.55
C THR A 284 1.69 -21.82 34.63
N GLY A 285 1.55 -20.48 34.68
CA GLY A 285 2.26 -19.62 35.63
C GLY A 285 3.79 -19.67 35.52
N GLN A 286 4.33 -20.13 34.38
CA GLN A 286 5.76 -20.32 34.20
C GLN A 286 6.45 -19.01 33.76
N THR A 287 7.68 -18.83 34.23
CA THR A 287 8.52 -17.69 33.85
C THR A 287 9.68 -18.17 32.99
N TYR A 288 9.81 -17.63 31.78
CA TYR A 288 10.92 -17.91 30.87
C TYR A 288 11.79 -16.67 30.72
N GLU A 289 13.09 -16.81 30.91
CA GLU A 289 14.07 -15.78 30.58
C GLU A 289 14.82 -16.20 29.32
N THR A 290 14.84 -15.34 28.30
CA THR A 290 15.57 -15.54 27.06
C THR A 290 16.56 -14.41 26.84
N VAL A 291 17.84 -14.72 26.69
CA VAL A 291 18.93 -13.74 26.53
C VAL A 291 19.66 -13.94 25.21
N LEU A 292 20.00 -12.83 24.56
CA LEU A 292 20.88 -12.79 23.41
C LEU A 292 22.21 -12.14 23.81
N MET A 293 23.30 -12.87 23.57
CA MET A 293 24.66 -12.43 23.83
C MET A 293 25.30 -11.79 22.59
N ASN A 294 26.32 -10.97 22.82
CA ASN A 294 27.07 -10.25 21.79
C ASN A 294 27.80 -11.17 20.79
N ASN A 295 28.10 -12.41 21.17
CA ASN A 295 28.75 -13.43 20.35
C ASN A 295 27.75 -14.27 19.53
N GLY A 296 26.45 -13.92 19.58
CA GLY A 296 25.37 -14.62 18.89
C GLY A 296 24.76 -15.79 19.66
N THR A 297 25.24 -16.11 20.87
CA THR A 297 24.60 -17.12 21.70
C THR A 297 23.23 -16.64 22.16
N LEU A 298 22.23 -17.47 21.94
CA LEU A 298 20.84 -17.26 22.35
C LEU A 298 20.47 -18.34 23.36
N MET A 299 20.01 -17.95 24.54
CA MET A 299 19.77 -18.89 25.62
C MET A 299 18.43 -18.60 26.28
N GLN A 300 17.59 -19.64 26.43
CA GLN A 300 16.33 -19.59 27.15
C GLN A 300 16.41 -20.51 28.37
N VAL A 301 15.90 -20.03 29.50
CA VAL A 301 15.88 -20.77 30.78
C VAL A 301 14.51 -20.58 31.44
N LEU A 302 13.96 -21.66 31.99
CA LEU A 302 12.78 -21.61 32.87
C LEU A 302 13.22 -21.13 34.27
N GLN A 303 12.58 -20.09 34.80
CA GLN A 303 12.79 -19.57 36.16
C GLN A 303 11.71 -20.14 37.11
N GLY A 304 12.12 -20.68 38.26
CA GLY A 304 11.23 -21.27 39.26
C GLY A 304 11.95 -21.77 40.52
N PRO A 305 11.26 -21.90 41.67
CA PRO A 305 11.84 -22.42 42.90
C PRO A 305 12.07 -23.94 42.76
N GLY A 306 13.33 -24.36 42.71
CA GLY A 306 13.73 -25.77 42.56
C GLY A 306 14.62 -26.11 41.36
N ASN A 307 15.04 -25.10 40.58
CA ASN A 307 15.73 -25.32 39.30
C ASN A 307 17.25 -25.59 39.47
N ALA A 308 17.59 -26.55 40.34
CA ALA A 308 18.94 -27.09 40.48
C ALA A 308 19.32 -28.05 39.34
N ASN A 309 18.37 -28.47 38.50
CA ASN A 309 18.60 -29.31 37.33
C ASN A 309 18.32 -28.55 36.03
N ASP A 310 19.34 -28.47 35.16
CA ASP A 310 19.43 -27.79 33.85
C ASP A 310 18.35 -28.16 32.80
N SER A 311 17.31 -28.92 33.18
CA SER A 311 16.27 -29.54 32.34
C SER A 311 15.38 -28.58 31.52
N GLY A 312 15.48 -27.27 31.74
CA GLY A 312 14.72 -26.24 31.02
C GLY A 312 15.58 -25.33 30.13
N ARG A 313 16.90 -25.57 30.06
CA ARG A 313 17.82 -24.70 29.34
C ARG A 313 17.88 -25.06 27.87
N ARG A 314 17.54 -24.11 27.01
CA ARG A 314 17.67 -24.22 25.55
C ARG A 314 18.69 -23.22 25.05
N VAL A 315 19.59 -23.67 24.19
CA VAL A 315 20.63 -22.83 23.59
C VAL A 315 20.50 -22.90 22.08
N GLY A 316 20.65 -21.75 21.43
CA GLY A 316 20.77 -21.60 19.99
C GLY A 316 21.87 -20.60 19.67
N ARG A 317 22.16 -20.44 18.39
CA ARG A 317 23.14 -19.46 17.93
C ARG A 317 22.65 -18.77 16.66
N ILE A 318 22.80 -17.46 16.63
CA ILE A 318 22.56 -16.64 15.44
C ILE A 318 23.88 -16.11 14.87
N SER A 319 23.87 -15.74 13.60
CA SER A 319 25.07 -15.22 12.94
C SER A 319 25.51 -13.85 13.51
N PRO A 320 26.81 -13.51 13.49
CA PRO A 320 27.28 -12.18 13.88
C PRO A 320 26.58 -11.03 13.14
N ARG A 321 26.19 -11.28 11.88
CA ARG A 321 25.44 -10.33 11.06
C ARG A 321 24.04 -10.08 11.64
N GLU A 322 23.30 -11.12 12.01
CA GLU A 322 21.98 -10.97 12.64
C GLU A 322 22.07 -10.24 13.99
N VAL A 323 23.12 -10.51 14.79
CA VAL A 323 23.39 -9.77 16.03
C VAL A 323 23.56 -8.27 15.75
N GLN A 324 24.35 -7.93 14.73
CA GLN A 324 24.60 -6.54 14.37
C GLN A 324 23.34 -5.85 13.80
N GLU A 325 22.59 -6.54 12.96
CA GLU A 325 21.32 -6.05 12.42
C GLU A 325 20.30 -5.77 13.53
N PHE A 326 20.21 -6.65 14.52
CA PHE A 326 19.33 -6.45 15.67
C PHE A 326 19.77 -5.28 16.55
N ARG A 327 21.08 -5.15 16.83
CA ARG A 327 21.60 -3.98 17.58
C ARG A 327 21.33 -2.66 16.85
N ARG A 328 21.50 -2.64 15.53
CA ARG A 328 21.18 -1.47 14.69
C ARG A 328 19.69 -1.15 14.76
N LEU A 329 18.83 -2.17 14.72
CA LEU A 329 17.39 -2.00 14.82
C LEU A 329 16.99 -1.34 16.14
N LEU A 330 17.55 -1.77 17.28
CA LEU A 330 17.27 -1.14 18.59
C LEU A 330 17.57 0.37 18.59
N GLY A 331 18.69 0.76 17.98
CA GLY A 331 19.06 2.18 17.83
C GLY A 331 18.15 2.94 16.86
N GLN A 332 17.82 2.34 15.71
CA GLN A 332 16.94 2.97 14.71
C GLN A 332 15.52 3.19 15.22
N GLN A 333 15.02 2.26 16.04
CA GLN A 333 13.69 2.35 16.64
C GLN A 333 13.68 3.13 17.95
N GLN A 334 14.83 3.68 18.38
CA GLN A 334 14.97 4.48 19.61
C GLN A 334 14.38 3.76 20.82
N PHE A 335 14.74 2.48 20.98
CA PHE A 335 14.22 1.62 22.05
C PHE A 335 14.49 2.19 23.46
N ASP A 336 15.54 2.98 23.59
CA ASP A 336 15.94 3.72 24.78
C ASP A 336 14.86 4.70 25.29
N ARG A 337 14.05 5.27 24.39
CA ARG A 337 12.99 6.23 24.75
C ARG A 337 11.82 5.63 25.53
N TYR A 338 11.69 4.32 25.52
CA TYR A 338 10.59 3.62 26.16
C TYR A 338 10.95 3.10 27.55
N ASN A 339 12.11 3.46 28.11
CA ASN A 339 12.53 2.93 29.40
C ASN A 339 11.47 3.14 30.50
N GLY A 340 11.16 2.06 31.21
CA GLY A 340 10.15 2.04 32.26
C GLY A 340 8.71 1.95 31.75
N LEU A 341 8.47 1.93 30.44
CA LEU A 341 7.11 1.83 29.91
C LEU A 341 6.46 0.50 30.28
N ASN A 342 5.28 0.56 30.92
CA ASN A 342 4.42 -0.57 31.21
C ASN A 342 3.09 -0.40 30.45
N VAL A 343 2.74 -1.34 29.58
CA VAL A 343 1.47 -1.33 28.83
C VAL A 343 0.63 -2.52 29.28
N SER A 344 -0.36 -2.25 30.11
CA SER A 344 -1.27 -3.26 30.68
C SER A 344 -2.71 -2.91 30.30
N GLN A 345 -3.63 -3.88 30.34
CA GLN A 345 -5.06 -3.55 30.29
C GLN A 345 -5.62 -3.21 31.68
N SER A 346 -6.69 -2.41 31.67
CA SER A 346 -7.50 -2.07 32.83
C SER A 346 -8.60 -3.14 33.04
N ARG A 347 -8.49 -3.91 34.13
CA ARG A 347 -9.48 -4.81 34.78
C ARG A 347 -10.04 -5.99 33.96
N GLY A 348 -9.82 -7.22 34.48
CA GLY A 348 -10.72 -8.36 34.25
C GLY A 348 -10.13 -9.64 33.61
N SER A 349 -8.82 -9.72 33.37
CA SER A 349 -8.21 -10.91 32.75
C SER A 349 -7.02 -11.37 33.58
N ALA A 350 -7.12 -12.54 34.22
CA ALA A 350 -6.06 -13.07 35.09
C ALA A 350 -5.02 -13.93 34.34
N ASP A 351 -5.22 -14.18 33.03
CA ASP A 351 -4.58 -15.30 32.33
C ASP A 351 -3.62 -14.89 31.19
N TYR A 352 -3.29 -13.60 31.04
CA TYR A 352 -2.40 -13.15 29.96
C TYR A 352 -0.92 -13.32 30.31
N MET A 353 -0.06 -13.46 29.29
CA MET A 353 1.39 -13.47 29.50
C MET A 353 1.92 -12.04 29.53
N THR A 354 2.68 -11.72 30.56
CA THR A 354 3.43 -10.47 30.63
C THR A 354 4.81 -10.68 30.02
N VAL A 355 5.20 -9.81 29.09
CA VAL A 355 6.51 -9.81 28.44
C VAL A 355 7.28 -8.56 28.86
N THR A 356 8.45 -8.76 29.44
CA THR A 356 9.40 -7.69 29.80
C THR A 356 10.62 -7.78 28.90
N LEU A 357 10.88 -6.74 28.11
CA LEU A 357 12.03 -6.68 27.21
C LEU A 357 13.06 -5.68 27.75
N SER A 358 14.31 -6.11 27.90
CA SER A 358 15.41 -5.30 28.38
C SER A 358 16.54 -5.23 27.35
N SER A 359 17.01 -4.01 27.11
CA SER A 359 18.30 -3.70 26.49
C SER A 359 19.25 -3.12 27.54
N ARG A 360 20.43 -2.65 27.13
CA ARG A 360 21.37 -2.00 28.06
C ARG A 360 20.87 -0.67 28.64
N SER A 361 19.97 0.01 27.94
CA SER A 361 19.54 1.38 28.29
C SER A 361 18.04 1.51 28.54
N SER A 362 17.26 0.47 28.29
CA SER A 362 15.80 0.54 28.40
C SER A 362 15.19 -0.82 28.72
N THR A 363 14.19 -0.79 29.59
CA THR A 363 13.30 -1.91 29.86
C THR A 363 11.85 -1.50 29.62
N ILE A 364 11.10 -2.33 28.88
CA ILE A 364 9.66 -2.18 28.68
C ILE A 364 8.93 -3.42 29.16
N ARG A 365 7.67 -3.26 29.56
CA ARG A 365 6.77 -4.35 29.93
C ARG A 365 5.45 -4.20 29.21
N TYR A 366 4.90 -5.31 28.73
CA TYR A 366 3.58 -5.32 28.13
C TYR A 366 2.86 -6.64 28.32
N ALA A 367 1.54 -6.61 28.35
CA ALA A 367 0.70 -7.80 28.20
C ALA A 367 0.69 -8.24 26.73
N ASP A 368 0.88 -9.52 26.44
CA ASP A 368 0.85 -10.08 25.08
C ASP A 368 -0.42 -9.70 24.29
N ILE A 369 -1.59 -9.72 24.96
CA ILE A 369 -2.88 -9.25 24.43
C ILE A 369 -2.89 -7.76 24.03
N SER A 370 -2.00 -6.96 24.58
CA SER A 370 -1.83 -5.53 24.31
C SER A 370 -0.69 -5.24 23.34
N GLN A 371 -0.04 -6.26 22.75
CA GLN A 371 1.07 -6.03 21.81
C GLN A 371 0.68 -5.10 20.66
N GLN A 372 -0.55 -5.19 20.15
CA GLN A 372 -1.04 -4.34 19.06
C GLN A 372 -1.20 -2.86 19.45
N GLN A 373 -1.25 -2.56 20.75
CA GLN A 373 -1.38 -1.21 21.29
C GLN A 373 -0.02 -0.56 21.55
N LEU A 374 1.09 -1.29 21.39
CA LEU A 374 2.43 -0.75 21.59
C LEU A 374 2.78 0.28 20.51
N PRO A 375 3.58 1.31 20.86
CA PRO A 375 4.16 2.25 19.90
C PRO A 375 4.70 1.54 18.66
N SER A 376 4.44 2.11 17.48
CA SER A 376 4.82 1.51 16.19
C SER A 376 6.31 1.18 16.11
N ASN A 377 7.17 1.98 16.74
CA ASN A 377 8.62 1.77 16.76
C ASN A 377 9.02 0.49 17.53
N LEU A 378 8.20 0.01 18.46
CA LEU A 378 8.46 -1.24 19.18
C LEU A 378 8.10 -2.48 18.36
N GLN A 379 7.19 -2.37 17.38
CA GLN A 379 6.73 -3.52 16.59
C GLN A 379 7.87 -4.20 15.82
N PRO A 380 8.76 -3.49 15.08
CA PRO A 380 9.88 -4.12 14.41
C PRO A 380 10.84 -4.82 15.38
N VAL A 381 11.06 -4.26 16.57
CA VAL A 381 11.94 -4.84 17.60
C VAL A 381 11.37 -6.18 18.07
N ILE A 382 10.08 -6.23 18.39
CA ILE A 382 9.40 -7.45 18.84
C ILE A 382 9.36 -8.51 17.73
N GLN A 383 9.04 -8.11 16.49
CA GLN A 383 9.05 -9.03 15.35
C GLN A 383 10.43 -9.63 15.09
N SER A 384 11.48 -8.79 15.12
CA SER A 384 12.85 -9.25 14.95
C SER A 384 13.29 -10.16 16.10
N TRP A 385 12.89 -9.84 17.33
CA TRP A 385 13.15 -10.68 18.50
C TRP A 385 12.50 -12.06 18.38
N ASN A 386 11.22 -12.11 18.01
CA ASN A 386 10.50 -13.38 17.83
C ASN A 386 11.13 -14.26 16.73
N ARG A 387 11.63 -13.64 15.65
CA ARG A 387 12.39 -14.36 14.61
C ARG A 387 13.69 -14.95 15.16
N ILE A 388 14.44 -14.20 15.97
CA ILE A 388 15.68 -14.67 16.61
C ILE A 388 15.37 -15.84 17.56
N VAL A 389 14.36 -15.70 18.42
CA VAL A 389 13.95 -16.73 19.39
C VAL A 389 13.48 -18.03 18.71
N SER A 390 12.89 -17.96 17.52
CA SER A 390 12.50 -19.15 16.75
C SER A 390 13.67 -20.07 16.35
N GLN A 391 14.91 -19.58 16.45
CA GLN A 391 16.13 -20.34 16.15
C GLN A 391 16.70 -21.10 17.37
N ILE A 392 16.09 -20.97 18.55
CA ILE A 392 16.51 -21.71 19.74
C ILE A 392 16.26 -23.22 19.55
N GLY A 393 17.30 -24.03 19.72
CA GLY A 393 17.22 -25.48 19.58
C GLY A 393 17.23 -26.00 18.15
N ARG A 394 17.62 -25.15 17.17
CA ARG A 394 18.02 -25.58 15.83
C ARG A 394 19.50 -25.87 15.74
#